data_AF-A0A182E1Z0-F1
#
_entry.id   AF-A0A182E1Z0-F1
#
_cell.length_a   1.000
_cell.length_b   1.000
_cell.length_c   1.000
_cell.angle_alpha   90.00
_cell.angle_beta   90.00
_cell.angle_gamma   90.00
#
_symmetry.space_group_name_H-M   'P 1'
#
loop_
_entity.id
_entity.type
_entity.pdbx_description
1 polymer ?
#
loop_
_entity_poly.entity_id
_entity_poly.type
_entity_poly.pdbx_seq_one_letter_code
_entity_poly.pdbx_strand_id
1 'polypeptide(L)'
;MPRTQSNCQQQLALKKLTKENCKFNPCLNGGTCIPGKVSCLCTSGWMGRYCHRHCRNVYKSCERWALEDKCEQVRTQTNFFDINCAVSCHQCIPDSKHILSNIPVPPILEPLQFLVGRWYSVASKGLRYPTDMYLNSYEELLDVAPAEVPMFGTPSFNFTLRHLYLLVMVLSYYDIRSHQYDVAHVFMDEFDGSWSFVKAHGSICRSRNDTRVVRGFLTLRVNSFPIEVAVLSSSNEGLTMVELGTMSAHVVTLNISYMQVHPNLDSSILPLGASRRFRRNGQFLEMIVAKLFPHNKITQYKKMFRKIQSYPL
;
A
#
# COMPACT_ATOMS: atom_id res chain seq x y z
N MET A 1 -17.61 45.92 0.89
CA MET A 1 -17.30 44.50 1.13
C MET A 1 -18.55 43.66 0.91
N PRO A 2 -18.69 42.94 -0.22
CA PRO A 2 -19.74 41.94 -0.35
C PRO A 2 -19.18 40.54 -0.06
N ARG A 3 -19.88 39.81 0.81
CA ARG A 3 -19.66 38.39 1.11
C ARG A 3 -19.97 37.57 -0.14
N THR A 4 -18.98 36.92 -0.72
CA THR A 4 -19.20 35.83 -1.66
C THR A 4 -19.68 34.61 -0.88
N GLN A 5 -20.99 34.36 -0.91
CA GLN A 5 -21.54 33.06 -0.56
C GLN A 5 -21.08 32.06 -1.62
N SER A 6 -20.07 31.25 -1.31
CA SER A 6 -19.74 30.07 -2.08
C SER A 6 -20.84 29.02 -1.85
N ASN A 7 -21.85 29.04 -2.71
CA ASN A 7 -22.86 28.00 -2.77
C ASN A 7 -22.22 26.73 -3.35
N CYS A 8 -21.77 25.83 -2.48
CA CYS A 8 -21.31 24.49 -2.88
C CYS A 8 -22.26 23.42 -2.32
N GLN A 9 -23.51 23.44 -2.79
CA GLN A 9 -24.35 22.24 -2.77
C GLN A 9 -24.05 21.40 -4.00
N GLN A 10 -22.88 20.76 -4.02
CA GLN A 10 -22.70 19.63 -4.93
C GLN A 10 -23.36 18.42 -4.31
N GLN A 11 -24.65 18.22 -4.62
CA GLN A 11 -25.29 16.91 -4.51
C GLN A 11 -24.37 15.88 -5.18
N LEU A 12 -24.19 14.74 -4.52
CA LEU A 12 -23.43 13.59 -5.01
C LEU A 12 -24.13 13.03 -6.26
N ALA A 13 -23.97 13.70 -7.41
CA ALA A 13 -24.59 13.31 -8.65
C ALA A 13 -23.93 12.00 -9.12
N LEU A 14 -24.63 10.88 -8.91
CA LEU A 14 -24.26 9.59 -9.48
C LEU A 14 -24.13 9.75 -11.00
N LYS A 15 -22.88 9.84 -11.48
CA LYS A 15 -22.56 10.02 -12.90
C LYS A 15 -23.21 8.88 -13.69
N LYS A 16 -24.14 9.18 -14.59
CA LYS A 16 -24.79 8.17 -15.45
C LYS A 16 -23.90 7.83 -16.66
N LEU A 17 -24.11 6.66 -17.25
CA LEU A 17 -23.53 6.26 -18.52
C LEU A 17 -24.21 7.05 -19.64
N THR A 18 -23.43 7.75 -20.46
CA THR A 18 -23.96 8.53 -21.60
C THR A 18 -23.89 7.72 -22.89
N LYS A 19 -24.56 8.19 -23.94
CA LYS A 19 -24.52 7.55 -25.25
C LYS A 19 -23.10 7.52 -25.82
N GLU A 20 -22.32 8.57 -25.57
CA GLU A 20 -20.93 8.71 -26.01
C GLU A 20 -20.03 7.70 -25.30
N ASN A 21 -20.17 7.55 -23.97
CA ASN A 21 -19.40 6.57 -23.21
C ASN A 21 -19.76 5.14 -23.66
N CYS A 22 -21.04 4.84 -23.87
CA CYS A 22 -21.46 3.50 -24.30
C CYS A 22 -21.05 3.16 -25.74
N LYS A 23 -20.68 4.12 -26.58
CA LYS A 23 -20.19 3.86 -27.95
C LYS A 23 -18.98 2.93 -27.97
N PHE A 24 -18.12 3.03 -26.96
CA PHE A 24 -16.92 2.19 -26.83
C PHE A 24 -17.08 1.03 -25.84
N ASN A 25 -18.29 0.87 -25.27
CA ASN A 25 -18.61 -0.05 -24.18
C ASN A 25 -17.54 -0.10 -23.05
N PRO A 26 -17.67 0.72 -21.98
CA PRO A 26 -16.71 0.72 -20.87
C PRO A 26 -16.84 -0.50 -19.94
N CYS A 27 -17.82 -1.38 -20.18
CA CYS A 27 -18.09 -2.53 -19.32
C CYS A 27 -17.11 -3.67 -19.61
N LEU A 28 -16.56 -4.26 -18.55
CA LEU A 28 -15.64 -5.39 -18.62
C LEU A 28 -16.41 -6.72 -18.60
N ASN A 29 -15.69 -7.81 -18.87
CA ASN A 29 -16.16 -9.19 -18.66
C ASN A 29 -17.50 -9.53 -19.34
N GLY A 30 -17.70 -9.01 -20.55
CA GLY A 30 -18.91 -9.24 -21.34
C GLY A 30 -20.13 -8.43 -20.87
N GLY A 31 -19.94 -7.43 -20.02
CA GLY A 31 -21.00 -6.53 -19.58
C GLY A 31 -21.56 -5.66 -20.72
N THR A 32 -22.83 -5.26 -20.58
CA THR A 32 -23.54 -4.42 -21.54
C THR A 32 -23.71 -2.99 -21.02
N CYS A 33 -23.30 -2.00 -21.82
CA CYS A 33 -23.51 -0.58 -21.51
C CYS A 33 -24.87 -0.11 -22.00
N ILE A 34 -25.66 0.49 -21.11
CA ILE A 34 -26.96 1.08 -21.44
C ILE A 34 -26.93 2.57 -21.08
N PRO A 35 -27.12 3.48 -22.06
CA PRO A 35 -27.22 4.91 -21.79
C PRO A 35 -28.34 5.23 -20.78
N GLY A 36 -28.07 6.13 -19.85
CA GLY A 36 -28.99 6.54 -18.79
C GLY A 36 -28.91 5.71 -17.50
N LYS A 37 -28.26 4.53 -17.52
CA LYS A 37 -28.01 3.73 -16.31
C LYS A 37 -26.78 4.24 -15.53
N VAL A 38 -26.71 3.95 -14.24
CA VAL A 38 -25.56 4.31 -13.38
C VAL A 38 -24.41 3.29 -13.43
N SER A 39 -24.73 2.06 -13.82
CA SER A 39 -23.81 0.92 -13.91
C SER A 39 -24.12 0.07 -15.14
N CYS A 40 -23.14 -0.72 -15.54
CA CYS A 40 -23.25 -1.75 -16.57
C CYS A 40 -24.21 -2.88 -16.15
N LEU A 41 -24.83 -3.54 -17.12
CA LEU A 41 -25.46 -4.85 -16.90
C LEU A 41 -24.39 -5.93 -16.98
N CYS A 42 -24.14 -6.60 -15.86
CA CYS A 42 -23.10 -7.61 -15.77
C CYS A 42 -23.60 -9.01 -16.10
N THR A 43 -22.72 -9.80 -16.68
CA THR A 43 -22.90 -11.24 -16.88
C THR A 43 -22.81 -11.98 -15.53
N SER A 44 -23.25 -13.24 -15.49
CA SER A 44 -23.12 -14.08 -14.30
C SER A 44 -21.67 -14.15 -13.83
N GLY A 45 -21.45 -14.13 -12.52
CA GLY A 45 -20.14 -14.10 -11.89
C GLY A 45 -19.52 -12.72 -11.72
N TRP A 46 -20.11 -11.66 -12.29
CA TRP A 46 -19.54 -10.30 -12.27
C TRP A 46 -20.47 -9.26 -11.66
N MET A 47 -19.88 -8.22 -11.08
CA MET A 47 -20.57 -7.09 -10.46
C MET A 47 -19.71 -5.81 -10.49
N GLY A 48 -20.24 -4.74 -9.91
CA GLY A 48 -19.59 -3.44 -9.87
C GLY A 48 -20.00 -2.56 -11.05
N ARG A 49 -19.67 -1.27 -10.95
CA ARG A 49 -20.15 -0.27 -11.92
C ARG A 49 -19.79 -0.60 -13.37
N TYR A 50 -18.61 -1.18 -13.59
CA TYR A 50 -18.09 -1.57 -14.90
C TYR A 50 -17.89 -3.08 -15.03
N CYS A 51 -18.56 -3.89 -14.20
CA CYS A 51 -18.41 -5.35 -14.18
C CYS A 51 -16.96 -5.82 -13.94
N HIS A 52 -16.18 -5.01 -13.23
CA HIS A 52 -14.75 -5.21 -12.98
C HIS A 52 -14.46 -6.05 -11.73
N ARG A 53 -15.51 -6.46 -11.00
CA ARG A 53 -15.40 -7.24 -9.76
C ARG A 53 -16.15 -8.54 -9.85
N HIS A 54 -15.65 -9.56 -9.18
CA HIS A 54 -16.37 -10.79 -9.00
C HIS A 54 -17.60 -10.61 -8.12
N CYS A 55 -18.69 -11.28 -8.49
CA CYS A 55 -19.91 -11.35 -7.70
C CYS A 55 -19.64 -12.10 -6.39
N ARG A 56 -19.64 -11.37 -5.27
CA ARG A 56 -19.39 -11.95 -3.93
C ARG A 56 -19.88 -11.04 -2.80
N ASN A 57 -20.03 -11.63 -1.61
CA ASN A 57 -20.12 -10.87 -0.38
C ASN A 57 -18.72 -10.40 0.07
N VAL A 58 -18.66 -9.16 0.56
CA VAL A 58 -17.44 -8.52 1.09
C VAL A 58 -17.33 -8.73 2.60
N TYR A 59 -18.45 -8.66 3.32
CA TYR A 59 -18.50 -8.80 4.77
C TYR A 59 -19.05 -10.16 5.17
N LYS A 60 -18.47 -10.76 6.21
CA LYS A 60 -18.94 -12.03 6.80
C LYS A 60 -20.37 -11.93 7.36
N SER A 61 -20.81 -10.73 7.71
CA SER A 61 -22.15 -10.47 8.27
C SER A 61 -23.26 -10.34 7.21
N CYS A 62 -22.96 -10.43 5.91
CA CYS A 62 -23.93 -10.20 4.84
C CYS A 62 -25.16 -11.12 4.89
N GLU A 63 -24.98 -12.40 5.22
CA GLU A 63 -26.10 -13.35 5.34
C GLU A 63 -27.05 -12.96 6.47
N ARG A 64 -26.50 -12.58 7.64
CA ARG A 64 -27.29 -12.10 8.78
C ARG A 64 -28.06 -10.82 8.43
N TRP A 65 -27.40 -9.86 7.79
CA TRP A 65 -28.06 -8.60 7.40
C TRP A 65 -29.18 -8.80 6.38
N ALA A 66 -29.04 -9.77 5.47
CA ALA A 66 -30.10 -10.13 4.54
C ALA A 66 -31.31 -10.76 5.26
N LEU A 67 -31.08 -11.63 6.26
CA LEU A 67 -32.15 -12.20 7.10
C LEU A 67 -32.88 -11.13 7.92
N GLU A 68 -32.17 -10.08 8.34
CA GLU A 68 -32.72 -8.91 9.02
C GLU A 68 -33.37 -7.90 8.05
N ASP A 69 -33.53 -8.27 6.78
CA ASP A 69 -34.16 -7.48 5.72
C ASP A 69 -33.51 -6.10 5.49
N LYS A 70 -32.21 -5.99 5.82
CA LYS A 70 -31.44 -4.75 5.64
C LYS A 70 -31.16 -4.38 4.19
N CYS A 71 -31.22 -5.36 3.27
CA CYS A 71 -31.03 -5.09 1.84
C CYS A 71 -32.11 -4.14 1.30
N GLU A 72 -33.37 -4.32 1.72
CA GLU A 72 -34.50 -3.53 1.20
C GLU A 72 -34.89 -2.37 2.12
N GLN A 73 -34.86 -2.57 3.44
CA GLN A 73 -35.31 -1.56 4.42
C GLN A 73 -34.60 -0.21 4.31
N VAL A 74 -33.31 -0.20 3.97
CA VAL A 74 -32.51 1.03 3.90
C VAL A 74 -32.07 1.40 2.49
N ARG A 75 -32.61 0.73 1.46
CA ARG A 75 -32.18 0.92 0.06
C ARG A 75 -32.39 2.34 -0.44
N THR A 76 -33.40 3.03 0.07
CA THR A 76 -33.69 4.45 -0.24
C THR A 76 -32.68 5.41 0.42
N GLN A 77 -32.00 4.97 1.48
CA GLN A 77 -31.04 5.77 2.23
C GLN A 77 -29.60 5.48 1.82
N THR A 78 -29.28 4.23 1.49
CA THR A 78 -27.93 3.78 1.17
C THR A 78 -27.94 2.58 0.23
N ASN A 79 -26.93 2.52 -0.65
CA ASN A 79 -26.63 1.37 -1.49
C ASN A 79 -25.52 0.47 -0.89
N PHE A 80 -25.20 0.66 0.40
CA PHE A 80 -24.15 -0.08 1.07
C PHE A 80 -24.32 -1.60 0.95
N PHE A 81 -25.52 -2.11 1.20
CA PHE A 81 -25.79 -3.55 1.16
C PHE A 81 -25.74 -4.10 -0.27
N ASP A 82 -26.29 -3.37 -1.25
CA ASP A 82 -26.23 -3.77 -2.66
C ASP A 82 -24.79 -3.92 -3.17
N ILE A 83 -23.91 -3.03 -2.73
CA ILE A 83 -22.51 -2.98 -3.20
C ILE A 83 -21.60 -3.97 -2.45
N ASN A 84 -21.89 -4.25 -1.17
CA ASN A 84 -21.02 -5.04 -0.29
C ASN A 84 -21.55 -6.46 -0.02
N CYS A 85 -22.85 -6.70 -0.15
CA CYS A 85 -23.51 -7.97 0.14
C CYS A 85 -24.25 -8.50 -1.08
N ALA A 86 -23.59 -8.43 -2.24
CA ALA A 86 -24.24 -8.62 -3.53
C ALA A 86 -24.87 -10.01 -3.72
N VAL A 87 -24.29 -11.07 -3.14
CA VAL A 87 -24.87 -12.42 -3.23
C VAL A 87 -26.07 -12.53 -2.29
N SER A 88 -25.90 -12.11 -1.03
CA SER A 88 -26.97 -12.20 -0.02
C SER A 88 -28.16 -11.29 -0.33
N CYS A 89 -27.93 -10.13 -0.96
CA CYS A 89 -28.98 -9.21 -1.39
C CYS A 89 -29.43 -9.45 -2.85
N HIS A 90 -29.10 -10.60 -3.44
CA HIS A 90 -29.53 -10.98 -4.79
C HIS A 90 -29.22 -9.98 -5.91
N GLN A 91 -28.11 -9.23 -5.77
CA GLN A 91 -27.65 -8.27 -6.78
C GLN A 91 -26.90 -8.93 -7.93
N CYS A 92 -26.38 -10.15 -7.72
CA CYS A 92 -25.70 -10.93 -8.73
C CYS A 92 -25.70 -12.42 -8.36
N ILE A 93 -25.39 -13.25 -9.35
CA ILE A 93 -25.24 -14.71 -9.18
C ILE A 93 -23.74 -15.04 -9.28
N PRO A 94 -23.12 -15.66 -8.26
CA PRO A 94 -21.70 -16.01 -8.29
C PRO A 94 -21.44 -17.14 -9.29
N ASP A 95 -20.26 -17.13 -9.91
CA ASP A 95 -19.81 -18.23 -10.77
C ASP A 95 -19.15 -19.31 -9.91
N SER A 96 -19.73 -20.51 -9.89
CA SER A 96 -19.24 -21.65 -9.12
C SER A 96 -17.91 -22.21 -9.60
N LYS A 97 -17.49 -21.90 -10.84
CA LYS A 97 -16.22 -22.36 -11.40
C LYS A 97 -15.04 -21.49 -10.98
N HIS A 98 -15.30 -20.29 -10.47
CA HIS A 98 -14.25 -19.33 -10.16
C HIS A 98 -13.82 -19.40 -8.69
N ILE A 99 -12.52 -19.59 -8.45
CA ILE A 99 -11.95 -19.64 -7.10
C ILE A 99 -11.62 -18.20 -6.66
N LEU A 100 -12.44 -17.66 -5.77
CA LEU A 100 -12.27 -16.32 -5.23
C LEU A 100 -11.14 -16.25 -4.19
N SER A 101 -10.54 -15.07 -4.06
CA SER A 101 -9.59 -14.79 -2.98
C SER A 101 -10.27 -14.89 -1.61
N ASN A 102 -9.55 -15.39 -0.61
CA ASN A 102 -10.09 -15.53 0.74
C ASN A 102 -10.49 -14.17 1.35
N ILE A 103 -9.70 -13.13 1.07
CA ILE A 103 -9.93 -11.78 1.59
C ILE A 103 -10.40 -10.88 0.43
N PRO A 104 -11.70 -10.50 0.37
CA PRO A 104 -12.19 -9.58 -0.64
C PRO A 104 -11.62 -8.18 -0.44
N VAL A 105 -11.45 -7.43 -1.53
CA VAL A 105 -11.22 -5.98 -1.44
C VAL A 105 -12.56 -5.25 -1.36
N PRO A 106 -12.82 -4.50 -0.29
CA PRO A 106 -14.01 -3.67 -0.20
C PRO A 106 -14.05 -2.60 -1.30
N PRO A 107 -15.22 -2.33 -1.90
CA PRO A 107 -15.41 -1.32 -2.96
C PRO A 107 -14.80 0.04 -2.63
N ILE A 108 -14.90 0.45 -1.36
CA ILE A 108 -14.37 1.71 -0.87
C ILE A 108 -12.84 1.82 -1.05
N LEU A 109 -12.12 0.70 -1.10
CA LEU A 109 -10.66 0.67 -1.29
C LEU A 109 -10.23 0.45 -2.75
N GLU A 110 -11.18 0.29 -3.68
CA GLU A 110 -10.88 0.15 -5.12
C GLU A 110 -9.92 1.23 -5.67
N PRO A 111 -10.06 2.52 -5.32
CA PRO A 111 -9.14 3.55 -5.82
C PRO A 111 -7.67 3.28 -5.47
N LEU A 112 -7.39 2.60 -4.36
CA LEU A 112 -6.03 2.30 -3.90
C LEU A 112 -5.47 0.97 -4.43
N GLN A 113 -6.22 0.22 -5.25
CA GLN A 113 -5.78 -1.07 -5.77
C GLN A 113 -4.45 -0.99 -6.56
N PHE A 114 -4.11 0.16 -7.14
CA PHE A 114 -2.82 0.33 -7.83
C PHE A 114 -1.60 0.17 -6.91
N LEU A 115 -1.76 0.35 -5.60
CA LEU A 115 -0.74 0.12 -4.59
C LEU A 115 -0.65 -1.36 -4.17
N VAL A 116 -1.70 -2.15 -4.40
CA VAL A 116 -1.79 -3.51 -3.89
C VAL A 116 -0.80 -4.45 -4.59
N GLY A 117 -0.09 -5.21 -3.77
CA GLY A 117 0.96 -6.14 -4.17
C GLY A 117 2.19 -6.04 -3.27
N ARG A 118 3.13 -6.96 -3.52
CA ARG A 118 4.45 -6.91 -2.93
C ARG A 118 5.43 -6.28 -3.90
N TRP A 119 6.20 -5.33 -3.41
CA TRP A 119 7.04 -4.42 -4.15
C TRP A 119 8.46 -4.48 -3.61
N TYR A 120 9.44 -4.58 -4.50
CA TYR A 120 10.86 -4.67 -4.15
C TYR A 120 11.64 -3.52 -4.77
N SER A 121 12.55 -2.93 -4.02
CA SER A 121 13.50 -1.92 -4.50
C SER A 121 14.86 -2.13 -3.84
N VAL A 122 15.92 -1.69 -4.50
CA VAL A 122 17.27 -1.58 -3.92
C VAL A 122 17.66 -0.11 -3.96
N ALA A 123 18.07 0.45 -2.81
CA ALA A 123 18.54 1.82 -2.72
C ALA A 123 20.07 1.84 -2.53
N SER A 124 20.80 2.54 -3.40
CA SER A 124 22.26 2.75 -3.29
C SER A 124 22.62 4.21 -2.94
N LYS A 125 23.88 4.44 -2.52
CA LYS A 125 24.52 5.68 -2.01
C LYS A 125 23.85 7.01 -2.45
N GLY A 126 23.52 7.87 -1.47
CA GLY A 126 22.99 9.23 -1.67
C GLY A 126 21.53 9.47 -1.23
N LEU A 127 20.79 8.41 -0.86
CA LEU A 127 19.34 8.46 -0.62
C LEU A 127 18.91 7.99 0.79
N ARG A 128 19.56 8.46 1.87
CA ARG A 128 19.52 7.81 3.20
C ARG A 128 18.95 8.65 4.36
N TYR A 129 18.51 7.89 5.37
CA TYR A 129 18.01 8.28 6.69
C TYR A 129 18.38 7.18 7.72
N PRO A 130 18.79 7.52 8.96
CA PRO A 130 20.08 8.08 9.36
C PRO A 130 21.14 6.97 9.58
N THR A 131 22.41 7.38 9.51
CA THR A 131 23.66 6.62 9.74
C THR A 131 23.91 5.37 8.87
N ASP A 132 24.62 5.62 7.77
CA ASP A 132 25.48 4.68 7.07
C ASP A 132 26.39 3.95 8.07
N MET A 133 26.23 2.64 8.25
CA MET A 133 27.21 1.89 9.02
C MET A 133 27.90 0.75 8.28
N TYR A 134 27.28 0.03 7.33
CA TYR A 134 27.92 -1.22 6.87
C TYR A 134 27.96 -1.52 5.37
N LEU A 135 27.18 -0.85 4.49
CA LEU A 135 27.34 -0.96 3.02
C LEU A 135 26.58 0.12 2.22
N ASN A 136 27.04 0.36 0.98
CA ASN A 136 26.52 1.35 0.03
C ASN A 136 25.11 1.08 -0.52
N SER A 137 24.40 0.02 -0.09
CA SER A 137 22.99 -0.18 -0.45
C SER A 137 22.17 -0.95 0.59
N TYR A 138 20.85 -0.74 0.61
CA TYR A 138 19.90 -1.53 1.40
C TYR A 138 18.71 -1.96 0.53
N GLU A 139 18.11 -3.10 0.85
CA GLU A 139 16.92 -3.61 0.16
C GLU A 139 15.65 -3.13 0.85
N GLU A 140 14.63 -2.82 0.07
CA GLU A 140 13.31 -2.44 0.56
C GLU A 140 12.23 -3.35 0.01
N LEU A 141 11.38 -3.83 0.90
CA LEU A 141 10.17 -4.58 0.59
C LEU A 141 8.96 -3.82 1.11
N LEU A 142 8.13 -3.33 0.20
CA LEU A 142 6.84 -2.75 0.51
C LEU A 142 5.74 -3.76 0.18
N ASP A 143 4.94 -4.14 1.17
CA ASP A 143 3.83 -5.06 1.03
C ASP A 143 2.53 -4.34 1.38
N VAL A 144 1.68 -4.14 0.37
CA VAL A 144 0.33 -3.59 0.54
C VAL A 144 -0.65 -4.71 0.22
N ALA A 145 -1.22 -5.31 1.26
CA ALA A 145 -2.03 -6.52 1.16
C ALA A 145 -3.48 -6.26 1.58
N PRO A 146 -4.47 -6.99 1.02
CA PRO A 146 -5.82 -7.05 1.57
C PRO A 146 -5.81 -7.35 3.07
N ALA A 147 -6.63 -6.63 3.84
CA ALA A 147 -6.86 -6.91 5.25
C ALA A 147 -8.27 -7.46 5.46
N GLU A 148 -8.45 -8.25 6.52
CA GLU A 148 -9.77 -8.70 6.95
C GLU A 148 -10.70 -7.51 7.17
N VAL A 149 -11.90 -7.60 6.61
CA VAL A 149 -12.86 -6.49 6.64
C VAL A 149 -13.55 -6.49 8.00
N PRO A 150 -13.41 -5.43 8.81
CA PRO A 150 -14.06 -5.40 10.12
C PRO A 150 -15.58 -5.25 9.94
N MET A 151 -16.36 -5.84 10.83
CA MET A 151 -17.82 -5.70 10.80
C MET A 151 -18.27 -4.23 10.96
N PHE A 152 -17.53 -3.46 11.77
CA PHE A 152 -17.73 -2.03 11.98
C PHE A 152 -16.41 -1.28 11.85
N GLY A 153 -16.48 -0.03 11.41
CA GLY A 153 -15.31 0.81 11.18
C GLY A 153 -14.87 0.84 9.72
N THR A 154 -13.74 1.51 9.48
CA THR A 154 -13.20 1.72 8.14
C THR A 154 -12.35 0.52 7.73
N PRO A 155 -12.62 -0.11 6.57
CA PRO A 155 -11.73 -1.13 6.06
C PRO A 155 -10.39 -0.53 5.65
N SER A 156 -9.36 -1.37 5.65
CA SER A 156 -7.99 -0.96 5.38
C SER A 156 -7.26 -1.98 4.50
N PHE A 157 -6.11 -1.56 3.97
CA PHE A 157 -5.07 -2.47 3.54
C PHE A 157 -4.02 -2.62 4.64
N ASN A 158 -3.46 -3.82 4.77
CA ASN A 158 -2.25 -4.04 5.56
C ASN A 158 -1.09 -3.37 4.83
N PHE A 159 -0.40 -2.48 5.55
CA PHE A 159 0.77 -1.78 5.04
C PHE A 159 2.00 -2.27 5.81
N THR A 160 2.95 -2.89 5.11
CA THR A 160 4.21 -3.33 5.70
C THR A 160 5.37 -2.84 4.88
N LEU A 161 6.35 -2.19 5.52
CA LEU A 161 7.61 -1.79 4.90
C LEU A 161 8.75 -2.45 5.67
N ARG A 162 9.63 -3.14 4.96
CA ARG A 162 10.83 -3.76 5.53
C ARG A 162 12.08 -3.19 4.86
N HIS A 163 13.04 -2.80 5.66
CA HIS A 163 14.39 -2.45 5.22
C HIS A 163 15.34 -3.55 5.69
N LEU A 164 16.05 -4.15 4.74
CA LEU A 164 17.06 -5.17 5.02
C LEU A 164 18.44 -4.57 4.80
N TYR A 165 19.23 -4.52 5.86
CA TYR A 165 20.61 -4.04 5.79
C TYR A 165 21.52 -5.17 5.34
N LEU A 166 22.31 -4.92 4.30
CA LEU A 166 23.34 -5.84 3.85
C LEU A 166 24.55 -5.64 4.77
N LEU A 167 24.76 -6.56 5.70
CA LEU A 167 25.94 -6.58 6.56
C LEU A 167 27.06 -7.33 5.81
N VAL A 168 28.09 -6.61 5.36
CA VAL A 168 29.35 -7.22 4.92
C VAL A 168 30.39 -6.91 5.99
N MET A 169 30.81 -7.92 6.74
CA MET A 169 31.98 -7.79 7.60
C MET A 169 33.23 -7.72 6.73
N VAL A 170 33.95 -6.61 6.87
CA VAL A 170 35.25 -6.37 6.25
C VAL A 170 36.27 -6.46 7.37
N LEU A 171 37.06 -7.54 7.40
CA LEU A 171 38.17 -7.66 8.35
C LEU A 171 39.45 -7.23 7.63
N SER A 172 40.10 -6.18 8.13
CA SER A 172 41.47 -5.85 7.75
C SER A 172 42.43 -6.70 8.57
N TYR A 173 43.26 -7.49 7.89
CA TYR A 173 44.34 -8.24 8.55
C TYR A 173 45.68 -7.78 7.99
N TYR A 174 46.70 -7.80 8.83
CA TYR A 174 48.06 -7.46 8.43
C TYR A 174 48.70 -8.71 7.81
N ASP A 175 48.97 -8.68 6.51
CA ASP A 175 49.68 -9.78 5.85
C ASP A 175 51.18 -9.64 6.09
N ILE A 176 51.70 -10.53 6.93
CA ILE A 176 53.10 -10.53 7.38
C ILE A 176 54.07 -10.82 6.21
N ARG A 177 53.61 -11.47 5.13
CA ARG A 177 54.47 -11.77 3.96
C ARG A 177 54.59 -10.62 2.98
N SER A 178 53.55 -9.81 2.84
CA SER A 178 53.54 -8.64 1.95
C SER A 178 53.76 -7.32 2.68
N HIS A 179 53.82 -7.33 4.02
CA HIS A 179 53.90 -6.15 4.89
C HIS A 179 52.80 -5.10 4.63
N GLN A 180 51.63 -5.55 4.16
CA GLN A 180 50.52 -4.68 3.78
C GLN A 180 49.24 -5.06 4.55
N TYR A 181 48.39 -4.06 4.79
CA TYR A 181 47.04 -4.32 5.31
C TYR A 181 46.17 -4.81 4.16
N ASP A 182 45.75 -6.07 4.23
CA ASP A 182 44.88 -6.69 3.24
C ASP A 182 43.45 -6.85 3.78
N VAL A 183 42.49 -6.83 2.86
CA VAL A 183 41.07 -6.88 3.17
C VAL A 183 40.54 -8.27 2.83
N ALA A 184 40.07 -9.00 3.85
CA ALA A 184 39.37 -10.27 3.66
C ALA A 184 37.88 -10.12 3.99
N HIS A 185 37.03 -10.67 3.12
CA HIS A 185 35.60 -10.87 3.42
C HIS A 185 35.45 -12.17 4.19
N VAL A 186 34.94 -12.10 5.42
CA VAL A 186 34.73 -13.28 6.28
C VAL A 186 33.25 -13.65 6.34
N PHE A 187 32.98 -14.95 6.23
CA PHE A 187 31.65 -15.56 6.26
C PHE A 187 31.35 -16.02 7.69
N MET A 188 30.18 -15.67 8.21
CA MET A 188 29.59 -16.35 9.38
C MET A 188 28.37 -17.11 8.90
N ASP A 189 28.37 -18.44 9.09
CA ASP A 189 27.17 -19.26 9.01
C ASP A 189 26.85 -19.73 10.43
N GLU A 190 25.60 -19.53 10.86
CA GLU A 190 25.15 -19.75 12.24
C GLU A 190 24.66 -21.20 12.46
N PHE A 191 25.21 -22.14 11.68
CA PHE A 191 25.02 -23.57 11.87
C PHE A 191 26.37 -24.21 12.18
N ASP A 192 26.51 -24.64 13.43
CA ASP A 192 27.48 -25.64 13.92
C ASP A 192 28.79 -25.19 14.60
N GLY A 193 28.89 -23.93 15.06
CA GLY A 193 29.86 -23.55 16.09
C GLY A 193 31.35 -23.79 15.78
N SER A 194 31.71 -24.02 14.52
CA SER A 194 33.08 -24.29 14.08
C SER A 194 33.58 -23.20 13.13
N TRP A 195 34.81 -22.73 13.36
CA TRP A 195 35.45 -21.68 12.58
C TRP A 195 36.07 -22.25 11.30
N SER A 196 35.60 -21.80 10.13
CA SER A 196 36.18 -22.20 8.83
C SER A 196 36.61 -20.97 8.03
N PHE A 197 37.89 -20.87 7.68
CA PHE A 197 38.42 -19.83 6.80
C PHE A 197 38.21 -20.22 5.33
N VAL A 198 37.33 -19.53 4.61
CA VAL A 198 37.16 -19.74 3.16
C VAL A 198 37.49 -18.45 2.41
N LYS A 199 38.53 -18.52 1.56
CA LYS A 199 38.91 -17.43 0.65
C LYS A 199 37.91 -17.40 -0.52
N ALA A 200 36.84 -16.60 -0.41
CA ALA A 200 35.83 -16.56 -1.47
C ALA A 200 36.12 -15.49 -2.52
N HIS A 201 36.34 -15.94 -3.75
CA HIS A 201 36.03 -15.14 -4.92
C HIS A 201 34.50 -14.99 -5.02
N GLY A 202 34.00 -13.78 -4.81
CA GLY A 202 32.69 -13.33 -5.31
C GLY A 202 31.45 -14.07 -4.81
N SER A 203 31.06 -13.87 -3.56
CA SER A 203 29.67 -14.10 -3.13
C SER A 203 29.32 -13.28 -1.89
N ILE A 204 28.34 -12.37 -2.05
CA ILE A 204 27.80 -11.49 -0.99
C ILE A 204 26.89 -12.33 -0.08
N CYS A 205 27.25 -12.49 1.19
CA CYS A 205 26.36 -13.11 2.17
C CYS A 205 25.36 -12.09 2.74
N ARG A 206 24.09 -12.50 2.80
CA ARG A 206 22.97 -11.70 3.32
C ARG A 206 22.79 -12.04 4.80
N SER A 207 23.22 -11.18 5.71
CA SER A 207 22.73 -11.26 7.09
C SER A 207 21.24 -10.88 7.10
N ARG A 208 20.35 -11.86 7.30
CA ARG A 208 18.89 -11.62 7.37
C ARG A 208 18.44 -11.12 8.75
N ASN A 209 19.36 -10.92 9.69
CA ASN A 209 19.02 -10.71 11.10
C ASN A 209 18.80 -9.23 11.46
N ASP A 210 19.36 -8.26 10.71
CA ASP A 210 19.11 -6.83 10.94
C ASP A 210 18.04 -6.28 9.98
N THR A 211 16.80 -6.26 10.46
CA THR A 211 15.65 -5.79 9.68
C THR A 211 14.84 -4.74 10.44
N ARG A 212 14.68 -3.57 9.83
CA ARG A 212 13.69 -2.57 10.27
C ARG A 212 12.36 -2.90 9.64
N VAL A 213 11.32 -2.97 10.46
CA VAL A 213 9.98 -3.37 10.04
C VAL A 213 9.00 -2.32 10.53
N VAL A 214 8.29 -1.71 9.59
CA VAL A 214 7.14 -0.85 9.83
C VAL A 214 5.89 -1.61 9.43
N ARG A 215 4.90 -1.68 10.32
CA ARG A 215 3.59 -2.29 10.06
C ARG A 215 2.49 -1.29 10.35
N GLY A 216 1.41 -1.35 9.61
CA GLY A 216 0.33 -0.40 9.75
C GLY A 216 -0.86 -0.71 8.86
N PHE A 217 -1.76 0.25 8.78
CA PHE A 217 -2.99 0.18 8.02
C PHE A 217 -3.14 1.40 7.12
N LEU A 218 -3.45 1.17 5.85
CA LEU A 218 -3.79 2.19 4.87
C LEU A 218 -5.32 2.25 4.72
N THR A 219 -5.91 3.39 5.06
CA THR A 219 -7.36 3.64 4.98
C THR A 219 -7.68 4.76 4.01
N LEU A 220 -8.95 4.82 3.59
CA LEU A 220 -9.44 5.80 2.63
C LEU A 220 -10.84 6.28 3.00
N ARG A 221 -11.11 7.57 2.75
CA ARG A 221 -12.43 8.19 2.92
C ARG A 221 -12.98 8.65 1.56
N VAL A 222 -13.84 7.85 0.94
CA VAL A 222 -14.37 8.10 -0.42
C VAL A 222 -15.26 9.33 -0.55
N ASN A 223 -15.93 9.75 0.52
CA ASN A 223 -16.87 10.89 0.51
C ASN A 223 -16.16 12.23 0.74
N SER A 224 -14.97 12.39 0.17
CA SER A 224 -14.17 13.62 0.24
C SER A 224 -13.62 13.95 -1.15
N PHE A 225 -13.46 15.24 -1.46
CA PHE A 225 -12.89 15.70 -2.72
C PHE A 225 -11.80 16.75 -2.45
N PRO A 226 -10.50 16.44 -2.69
CA PRO A 226 -9.96 15.15 -3.14
C PRO A 226 -10.16 14.03 -2.11
N ILE A 227 -10.02 12.78 -2.53
CA ILE A 227 -10.19 11.63 -1.64
C ILE A 227 -9.11 11.66 -0.54
N GLU A 228 -9.51 11.63 0.72
CA GLU A 228 -8.61 11.58 1.88
C GLU A 228 -8.10 10.15 2.12
N VAL A 229 -6.82 10.03 2.46
CA VAL A 229 -6.13 8.77 2.77
C VAL A 229 -5.27 8.91 4.01
N ALA A 230 -5.13 7.83 4.76
CA ALA A 230 -4.32 7.81 5.97
C ALA A 230 -3.54 6.51 6.11
N VAL A 231 -2.30 6.61 6.57
CA VAL A 231 -1.46 5.48 6.97
C VAL A 231 -1.12 5.64 8.46
N LEU A 232 -1.58 4.70 9.27
CA LEU A 232 -1.22 4.60 10.68
C LEU A 232 -0.25 3.44 10.81
N SER A 233 0.96 3.68 11.33
CA SER A 233 1.99 2.66 11.38
C SER A 233 2.87 2.73 12.62
N SER A 234 3.42 1.57 13.00
CA SER A 234 4.39 1.42 14.09
C SER A 234 5.56 0.57 13.61
N SER A 235 6.75 0.93 14.10
CA SER A 235 8.01 0.29 13.76
C SER A 235 8.60 -0.48 14.94
N ASN A 236 9.43 -1.48 14.65
CA ASN A 236 10.21 -2.19 15.68
C ASN A 236 11.34 -1.34 16.30
N GLU A 237 11.57 -0.11 15.83
CA GLU A 237 12.49 0.86 16.42
C GLU A 237 11.82 1.70 17.52
N GLY A 238 10.55 1.45 17.84
CA GLY A 238 9.81 2.22 18.83
C GLY A 238 9.31 3.56 18.29
N LEU A 239 9.13 3.68 16.97
CA LEU A 239 8.53 4.85 16.33
C LEU A 239 7.12 4.52 15.80
N THR A 240 6.16 5.38 16.14
CA THR A 240 4.77 5.34 15.65
C THR A 240 4.48 6.62 14.87
N MET A 241 3.81 6.48 13.73
CA MET A 241 3.57 7.57 12.79
C MET A 241 2.15 7.54 12.26
N VAL A 242 1.54 8.72 12.15
CA VAL A 242 0.31 8.95 11.41
C VAL A 242 0.64 9.83 10.21
N GLU A 243 0.44 9.29 9.02
CA GLU A 243 0.58 10.02 7.77
C GLU A 243 -0.80 10.27 7.19
N LEU A 244 -1.16 11.53 6.96
CA LEU A 244 -2.43 11.94 6.37
C LEU A 244 -2.19 12.57 5.00
N GLY A 245 -3.14 12.41 4.10
CA GLY A 245 -3.11 13.16 2.87
C GLY A 245 -4.22 12.81 1.93
N THR A 246 -3.96 12.96 0.63
CA THR A 246 -5.00 12.92 -0.39
C THR A 246 -4.59 12.09 -1.59
N MET A 247 -5.61 11.60 -2.28
CA MET A 247 -5.50 10.84 -3.50
C MET A 247 -6.24 11.56 -4.63
N SER A 248 -5.58 11.67 -5.77
CA SER A 248 -6.19 12.11 -7.03
C SER A 248 -5.68 11.26 -8.18
N ALA A 249 -6.60 10.77 -9.00
CA ALA A 249 -6.36 9.79 -10.06
C ALA A 249 -5.65 8.52 -9.54
N HIS A 250 -4.34 8.37 -9.77
CA HIS A 250 -3.52 7.23 -9.31
C HIS A 250 -2.28 7.71 -8.57
N VAL A 251 -2.41 8.84 -7.87
CA VAL A 251 -1.36 9.47 -7.09
C VAL A 251 -1.86 9.65 -5.67
N VAL A 252 -1.11 9.09 -4.72
CA VAL A 252 -1.34 9.26 -3.28
C VAL A 252 -0.22 10.14 -2.74
N THR A 253 -0.57 11.20 -2.03
CA THR A 253 0.39 12.04 -1.31
C THR A 253 0.05 12.01 0.16
N LEU A 254 1.03 11.67 0.98
CA LEU A 254 0.93 11.51 2.43
C LEU A 254 1.94 12.44 3.09
N ASN A 255 1.54 13.08 4.18
CA ASN A 255 2.37 13.94 5.01
C ASN A 255 2.33 13.44 6.45
N ILE A 256 3.46 13.48 7.15
CA ILE A 256 3.50 13.18 8.58
C ILE A 256 2.66 14.22 9.32
N SER A 257 1.60 13.76 9.97
CA SER A 257 0.74 14.59 10.82
C SER A 257 1.04 14.39 12.30
N TYR A 258 1.50 13.19 12.68
CA TYR A 258 1.86 12.86 14.05
C TYR A 258 3.01 11.85 14.04
N MET A 259 3.95 12.02 14.97
CA MET A 259 5.07 11.12 15.19
C MET A 259 5.32 11.02 16.69
N GLN A 260 5.41 9.80 17.20
CA GLN A 260 5.80 9.50 18.57
C GLN A 260 6.95 8.51 18.54
N VAL A 261 7.89 8.70 19.47
CA VAL A 261 9.17 8.01 19.45
C VAL A 261 9.54 7.57 20.86
N HIS A 262 10.14 6.39 20.97
CA HIS A 262 10.68 5.89 22.22
C HIS A 262 11.74 6.86 22.80
N PRO A 263 11.77 7.10 24.13
CA PRO A 263 12.67 8.10 24.75
C PRO A 263 14.16 7.89 24.49
N ASN A 264 14.58 6.63 24.31
CA ASN A 264 15.98 6.29 24.04
C ASN A 264 16.40 6.49 22.57
N LEU A 265 15.48 6.84 21.68
CA LEU A 265 15.79 7.10 20.29
C LEU A 265 16.23 8.56 20.14
N ASP A 266 17.39 8.76 19.51
CA ASP A 266 17.91 10.10 19.27
C ASP A 266 16.94 10.90 18.38
N SER A 267 16.35 11.96 18.94
CA SER A 267 15.39 12.80 18.23
C SER A 267 16.08 13.75 17.24
N SER A 268 17.39 13.98 17.37
CA SER A 268 18.14 14.91 16.51
C SER A 268 18.28 14.40 15.07
N ILE A 269 18.24 13.08 14.89
CA ILE A 269 18.27 12.42 13.58
C ILE A 269 16.88 12.31 12.95
N LEU A 270 15.82 12.74 13.63
CA LEU A 270 14.44 12.71 13.13
C LEU A 270 14.09 13.88 12.23
N PRO A 271 13.31 13.66 11.16
CA PRO A 271 12.86 14.76 10.33
C PRO A 271 11.77 15.52 11.09
N LEU A 272 11.83 16.85 11.04
CA LEU A 272 10.78 17.76 11.54
C LEU A 272 9.46 17.59 10.77
N GLY A 273 9.55 17.11 9.53
CA GLY A 273 8.40 16.74 8.72
C GLY A 273 8.84 15.88 7.55
N ALA A 274 7.94 15.05 7.04
CA ALA A 274 8.18 14.34 5.81
C ALA A 274 6.90 14.19 4.98
N SER A 275 7.08 14.01 3.68
CA SER A 275 6.02 13.62 2.77
C SER A 275 6.45 12.43 1.93
N ARG A 276 5.47 11.60 1.59
CA ARG A 276 5.60 10.42 0.73
C ARG A 276 4.56 10.51 -0.37
N ARG A 277 5.02 10.46 -1.61
CA ARG A 277 4.15 10.48 -2.79
C ARG A 277 4.32 9.18 -3.57
N PHE A 278 3.23 8.43 -3.71
CA PHE A 278 3.16 7.22 -4.50
C PHE A 278 2.46 7.47 -5.82
N ARG A 279 2.99 6.90 -6.91
CA ARG A 279 2.37 6.94 -8.23
C ARG A 279 2.72 5.68 -9.02
N ARG A 280 1.76 5.19 -9.81
CA ARG A 280 2.05 4.17 -10.81
C ARG A 280 2.83 4.76 -11.99
N ASN A 281 4.00 4.22 -12.29
CA ASN A 281 4.81 4.62 -13.43
C ASN A 281 5.11 3.38 -14.29
N GLY A 282 4.20 3.09 -15.24
CA GLY A 282 4.22 1.86 -16.01
C GLY A 282 4.16 0.62 -15.11
N GLN A 283 5.17 -0.23 -15.20
CA GLN A 283 5.29 -1.44 -14.39
C GLN A 283 5.85 -1.18 -12.97
N PHE A 284 6.37 0.01 -12.70
CA PHE A 284 6.99 0.37 -11.43
C PHE A 284 6.06 1.16 -10.51
N LEU A 285 6.20 0.97 -9.21
CA LEU A 285 5.61 1.87 -8.23
C LEU A 285 6.68 2.89 -7.85
N GLU A 286 6.43 4.14 -8.21
CA GLU A 286 7.32 5.25 -7.90
C GLU A 286 6.93 5.82 -6.53
N MET A 287 7.92 5.97 -5.65
CA MET A 287 7.78 6.66 -4.37
C MET A 287 8.76 7.82 -4.30
N ILE A 288 8.25 9.03 -4.06
CA ILE A 288 9.07 10.21 -3.79
C ILE A 288 8.93 10.52 -2.31
N VAL A 289 10.04 10.59 -1.59
CA VAL A 289 10.08 10.95 -0.18
C VAL A 289 10.80 12.29 -0.04
N ALA A 290 10.18 13.24 0.63
CA ALA A 290 10.83 14.49 1.04
C ALA A 290 10.88 14.55 2.57
N LYS A 291 12.01 14.93 3.14
CA LYS A 291 12.22 15.06 4.59
C LYS A 291 12.81 16.43 4.89
N LEU A 292 12.22 17.10 5.88
CA LEU A 292 12.69 18.36 6.43
C LEU A 292 13.47 18.08 7.72
N PHE A 293 14.68 18.62 7.83
CA PHE A 293 15.54 18.56 9.01
C PHE A 293 15.73 19.96 9.61
N PRO A 294 16.32 20.06 10.82
CA PRO A 294 16.75 21.34 11.37
C PRO A 294 17.58 22.18 10.37
N HIS A 295 17.60 23.50 10.56
CA HIS A 295 18.24 24.47 9.66
C HIS A 295 17.70 24.47 8.21
N ASN A 296 16.40 24.16 8.04
CA ASN A 296 15.71 24.14 6.74
C ASN A 296 16.35 23.21 5.70
N LYS A 297 17.12 22.20 6.14
CA LYS A 297 17.71 21.22 5.24
C LYS A 297 16.62 20.27 4.74
N ILE A 298 16.29 20.36 3.45
CA ILE A 298 15.36 19.45 2.78
C ILE A 298 16.16 18.39 2.04
N THR A 299 15.79 17.13 2.23
CA THR A 299 16.33 16.02 1.45
C THR A 299 15.19 15.33 0.71
N GLN A 300 15.38 15.07 -0.58
CA GLN A 300 14.38 14.44 -1.42
C GLN A 300 14.98 13.28 -2.19
N TYR A 301 14.28 12.15 -2.17
CA TYR A 301 14.73 10.91 -2.76
C TYR A 301 13.62 10.25 -3.56
N LYS A 302 13.98 9.63 -4.67
CA LYS A 302 13.08 8.87 -5.52
C LYS A 302 13.42 7.39 -5.43
N LYS A 303 12.40 6.55 -5.27
CA LYS A 303 12.49 5.11 -5.20
C LYS A 303 11.57 4.49 -6.24
N MET A 304 12.05 3.44 -6.89
CA MET A 304 11.35 2.75 -7.96
C MET A 304 11.21 1.28 -7.58
N PHE A 305 9.99 0.85 -7.26
CA PHE A 305 9.74 -0.52 -6.86
C PHE A 305 9.25 -1.36 -8.03
N ARG A 306 9.81 -2.56 -8.19
CA ARG A 306 9.29 -3.61 -9.08
C ARG A 306 8.26 -4.46 -8.32
N LYS A 307 7.15 -4.80 -8.98
CA LYS A 307 6.18 -5.74 -8.41
C LYS A 307 6.78 -7.15 -8.44
N ILE A 308 6.80 -7.83 -7.30
CA ILE A 308 7.27 -9.22 -7.17
C ILE A 308 6.13 -10.21 -6.88
N GLN A 309 5.00 -9.72 -6.38
CA GLN A 309 3.81 -10.53 -6.15
C GLN A 309 2.55 -9.69 -6.32
N SER A 310 1.52 -10.29 -6.94
CA SER A 310 0.16 -9.76 -6.99
C SER A 310 -0.72 -10.54 -6.03
N TYR A 311 -1.64 -9.85 -5.36
CA TYR A 311 -2.72 -10.50 -4.63
C TYR A 311 -3.89 -10.72 -5.58
N PRO A 312 -4.58 -11.88 -5.52
CA PRO A 312 -5.83 -12.07 -6.25
C PRO A 312 -6.88 -11.15 -5.62
N LEU A 313 -7.43 -10.21 -6.40
CA LEU A 313 -8.43 -9.23 -5.97
C LEU A 313 -9.81 -9.59 -6.51
#